data_AF-A0A2V8JT92-F1
#
_entry.id   AF-A0A2V8JT92-F1
#
_cell.length_a   1.000
_cell.length_b   1.000
_cell.length_c   1.000
_cell.angle_alpha   90.00
_cell.angle_beta   90.00
_cell.angle_gamma   90.00
#
_symmetry.space_group_name_H-M   'P 1'
#
loop_
_entity.id
_entity.type
_entity.pdbx_description
1 polymer ?
#
loop_
_entity_poly.entity_id
_entity_poly.type
_entity_poly.pdbx_seq_one_letter_code
_entity_poly.pdbx_strand_id
1 'polypeptide(L)'
;MDGQHPHNFVMELVGRYDFKFSEHSQVFVYGGPAGAAALGPTPFPHRSSASENPIAVIGHHQQDSTHIATNVVTLGFAEGPVQVEASTFHGREPNETRWNIGKGKPDSFATRLTIALAKSLSAQFSTGRINNPEALDPNLDTVRTTASVHHNLRFSSGHLSSSLIWGRNKDLKNGARRIFNSYNLEVTMNFLHRNWVWTLMENVDRDRTLLPIPVQPKPSCRLCCVVGFDLAPSKESFTICPFNHVILDPEGTPVTIEEEPIGRIQAYTLGYERELPVGLSWLNLGLGVQATTYGLPPQLKTVYGARPSTVVVFLRLRPNGNLSEHMKLMHQHK
;
A
#
# COMPACT_ATOMS: atom_id res chain seq x y z
N MET A 1 -1.08 -8.83 -13.63
CA MET A 1 -1.01 -9.17 -12.18
C MET A 1 -0.28 -8.03 -11.52
N ASP A 2 -0.91 -7.29 -10.60
CA ASP A 2 -0.17 -6.43 -9.68
C ASP A 2 0.54 -7.37 -8.71
N GLY A 3 1.76 -7.75 -9.09
CA GLY A 3 2.53 -8.76 -8.37
C GLY A 3 3.08 -8.11 -7.12
N GLN A 4 2.52 -8.45 -5.96
CA GLN A 4 3.16 -8.11 -4.69
C GLN A 4 4.56 -8.73 -4.70
N HIS A 5 5.59 -7.88 -4.80
CA HIS A 5 6.96 -8.34 -4.69
C HIS A 5 7.33 -8.48 -3.22
N PRO A 6 8.14 -9.47 -2.85
CA PRO A 6 8.70 -9.53 -1.50
C PRO A 6 9.44 -8.24 -1.19
N HIS A 7 9.28 -7.74 0.03
CA HIS A 7 10.13 -6.67 0.49
C HIS A 7 11.55 -7.16 0.81
N ASN A 8 12.47 -6.22 1.03
CA ASN A 8 13.81 -6.56 1.51
C ASN A 8 13.74 -7.20 2.91
N PHE A 9 14.73 -8.04 3.23
CA PHE A 9 14.84 -8.74 4.50
C PHE A 9 14.85 -7.78 5.69
N VAL A 10 15.56 -6.65 5.57
CA VAL A 10 15.56 -5.58 6.57
C VAL A 10 14.57 -4.49 6.14
N MET A 11 13.44 -4.45 6.83
CA MET A 11 12.35 -3.50 6.59
C MET A 11 12.45 -2.23 7.43
N GLU A 12 13.01 -2.38 8.64
CA GLU A 12 13.25 -1.27 9.54
C GLU A 12 14.56 -1.49 10.29
N LEU A 13 15.44 -0.50 10.21
CA LEU A 13 16.67 -0.37 10.96
C LEU A 13 16.84 1.12 11.23
N VAL A 14 16.25 1.59 12.33
CA VAL A 14 16.15 3.01 12.69
C VAL A 14 16.46 3.23 14.15
N GLY A 15 16.97 4.42 14.45
CA GLY A 15 16.99 4.98 15.79
C GLY A 15 15.86 6.00 15.96
N ARG A 16 15.30 6.08 17.15
CA ARG A 16 14.39 7.15 17.56
C ARG A 16 14.89 7.76 18.86
N TYR A 17 14.86 9.09 18.95
CA TYR A 17 15.15 9.82 20.16
C TYR A 17 14.05 10.84 20.44
N ASP A 18 13.48 10.80 21.63
CA ASP A 18 12.38 11.66 22.08
C ASP A 18 12.90 12.69 23.10
N PHE A 19 12.70 13.97 22.78
CA PHE A 19 12.94 15.12 23.65
C PHE A 19 11.61 15.58 24.24
N LYS A 20 11.40 15.30 25.53
CA LYS A 20 10.18 15.74 26.25
C LYS A 20 10.40 17.13 26.87
N PHE A 21 9.51 18.07 26.57
CA PHE A 21 9.52 19.41 27.18
C PHE A 21 8.55 19.51 28.36
N SER A 22 7.44 18.77 28.30
CA SER A 22 6.39 18.74 29.31
C SER A 22 5.74 17.35 29.35
N GLU A 23 4.68 17.18 30.16
CA GLU A 23 3.86 15.96 30.15
C GLU A 23 3.05 15.78 28.85
N HIS A 24 2.90 16.82 28.03
CA HIS A 24 2.06 16.80 26.82
C HIS A 24 2.79 17.20 25.54
N SER A 25 4.05 17.62 25.65
CA SER A 25 4.84 18.18 24.55
C SER A 25 6.12 17.40 24.35
N GLN A 26 6.34 16.88 23.13
CA GLN A 26 7.60 16.23 22.77
C GLN A 26 8.01 16.55 21.32
N VAL A 27 9.31 16.64 21.11
CA VAL A 27 9.93 16.57 19.78
C VAL A 27 10.64 15.24 19.67
N PHE A 28 10.63 14.62 18.49
CA PHE A 28 11.40 13.43 18.25
C PHE A 28 12.17 13.50 16.94
N VAL A 29 13.31 12.82 16.92
CA VAL A 29 14.06 12.51 15.71
C VAL A 29 14.01 11.02 15.51
N TYR A 30 13.59 10.58 14.31
CA TYR A 30 13.52 9.18 13.89
C TYR A 30 14.28 9.04 12.58
N GLY A 31 15.12 8.02 12.43
CA GLY A 31 15.79 7.81 11.15
C GLY A 31 16.78 6.68 11.13
N GLY A 32 17.16 6.28 9.92
CA GLY A 32 18.08 5.19 9.68
C GLY A 32 18.11 4.75 8.22
N PRO A 33 18.95 3.75 7.89
CA PRO A 33 19.12 3.26 6.53
C PRO A 33 17.87 2.59 5.94
N ALA A 34 16.93 2.08 6.75
CA ALA A 34 15.65 1.52 6.31
C ALA A 34 14.55 1.85 7.32
N GLY A 35 13.42 2.38 6.89
CA GLY A 35 12.29 2.68 7.78
C GLY A 35 11.17 3.46 7.10
N ALA A 36 10.10 3.76 7.85
CA ALA A 36 8.93 4.40 7.31
C ALA A 36 9.10 5.93 7.19
N ALA A 37 8.78 6.49 6.02
CA ALA A 37 8.63 7.94 5.87
C ALA A 37 7.35 8.45 6.54
N ALA A 38 7.29 9.76 6.80
CA ALA A 38 6.08 10.44 7.27
C ALA A 38 5.05 10.61 6.13
N LEU A 39 4.71 9.51 5.45
CA LEU A 39 3.81 9.46 4.30
C LEU A 39 3.02 8.15 4.31
N GLY A 40 1.69 8.28 4.39
CA GLY A 40 0.77 7.15 4.44
C GLY A 40 0.30 6.78 5.86
N PRO A 41 -0.73 5.90 5.92
CA PRO A 41 -1.24 5.32 7.16
C PRO A 41 -0.28 4.26 7.72
N THR A 42 -0.66 3.63 8.85
CA THR A 42 -0.01 2.38 9.28
C THR A 42 -0.06 1.35 8.14
N PRO A 43 1.07 0.70 7.80
CA PRO A 43 1.11 -0.27 6.69
C PRO A 43 0.14 -1.42 6.91
N PHE A 44 -0.47 -1.93 5.84
CA PHE A 44 -1.49 -2.98 5.96
C PHE A 44 -1.08 -4.20 6.81
N PRO A 45 0.17 -4.72 6.77
CA PRO A 45 0.54 -5.89 7.58
C PRO A 45 0.59 -5.60 9.08
N HIS A 46 0.72 -4.32 9.46
CA HIS A 46 0.84 -3.88 10.85
C HIS A 46 -0.46 -3.29 11.39
N ARG A 47 -1.52 -3.23 10.57
CA ARG A 47 -2.77 -2.60 10.93
C ARG A 47 -3.71 -3.58 11.61
N SER A 48 -4.21 -3.24 12.79
CA SER A 48 -5.11 -4.12 13.55
C SER A 48 -6.40 -4.48 12.80
N SER A 49 -6.89 -3.60 11.91
CA SER A 49 -8.06 -3.87 11.06
C SER A 49 -7.83 -4.94 9.99
N ALA A 50 -6.57 -5.29 9.71
CA ALA A 50 -6.18 -6.27 8.70
C ALA A 50 -5.49 -7.52 9.32
N SER A 51 -5.38 -7.62 10.65
CA SER A 51 -4.56 -8.65 11.32
C SER A 51 -4.94 -10.09 10.96
N GLU A 52 -6.23 -10.33 10.70
CA GLU A 52 -6.74 -11.65 10.35
C GLU A 52 -6.86 -11.89 8.85
N ASN A 53 -6.63 -10.86 8.02
CA ASN A 53 -6.73 -11.01 6.58
C ASN A 53 -5.39 -11.51 6.00
N PRO A 54 -5.33 -12.74 5.44
CA PRO A 54 -4.11 -13.31 4.85
C PRO A 54 -3.74 -12.70 3.49
N ILE A 55 -4.60 -11.91 2.85
CA ILE A 55 -4.29 -11.29 1.55
C ILE A 55 -3.83 -9.85 1.71
N ALA A 56 -2.89 -9.45 0.86
CA ALA A 56 -2.49 -8.06 0.76
C ALA A 56 -3.60 -7.20 0.14
N VAL A 57 -3.64 -5.94 0.57
CA VAL A 57 -4.54 -4.92 0.02
C VAL A 57 -4.03 -4.54 -1.36
N ILE A 58 -4.90 -4.57 -2.37
CA ILE A 58 -4.59 -4.15 -3.75
C ILE A 58 -4.11 -2.70 -3.74
N GLY A 59 -4.76 -1.84 -2.96
CA GLY A 59 -4.47 -0.41 -2.88
C GLY A 59 -3.13 0.01 -2.28
N HIS A 60 -2.28 -0.90 -1.81
CA HIS A 60 -1.16 -0.55 -0.94
C HIS A 60 -0.09 0.34 -1.63
N HIS A 61 0.19 0.13 -2.92
CA HIS A 61 1.12 0.98 -3.69
C HIS A 61 0.69 2.45 -3.75
N GLN A 62 -0.62 2.74 -3.67
CA GLN A 62 -1.14 4.11 -3.61
C GLN A 62 -1.32 4.64 -2.18
N GLN A 63 -1.20 3.80 -1.16
CA GLN A 63 -1.53 4.14 0.23
C GLN A 63 -0.29 4.20 1.12
N ASP A 64 0.51 3.14 1.17
CA ASP A 64 1.48 2.93 2.23
C ASP A 64 2.86 2.44 1.76
N SER A 65 3.16 2.38 0.45
CA SER A 65 4.45 1.81 -0.03
C SER A 65 5.70 2.52 0.50
N THR A 66 5.61 3.75 1.00
CA THR A 66 6.71 4.47 1.64
C THR A 66 7.11 3.95 3.03
N HIS A 67 6.48 2.86 3.50
CA HIS A 67 6.87 2.18 4.73
C HIS A 67 8.18 1.39 4.63
N ILE A 68 8.68 1.18 3.40
CA ILE A 68 9.95 0.49 3.11
C ILE A 68 11.03 1.44 2.62
N ALA A 69 10.84 2.75 2.83
CA ALA A 69 11.78 3.75 2.34
C ALA A 69 13.17 3.54 2.94
N THR A 70 14.18 4.03 2.22
CA THR A 70 15.58 3.94 2.67
C THR A 70 16.15 5.31 2.97
N ASN A 71 17.17 5.36 3.83
CA ASN A 71 17.85 6.59 4.23
C ASN A 71 16.86 7.66 4.74
N VAL A 72 16.00 7.27 5.68
CA VAL A 72 14.94 8.11 6.22
C VAL A 72 15.44 8.95 7.39
N VAL A 73 15.04 10.22 7.42
CA VAL A 73 15.16 11.11 8.58
C VAL A 73 13.85 11.85 8.75
N THR A 74 13.28 11.78 9.95
CA THR A 74 12.01 12.38 10.33
C THR A 74 12.19 13.22 11.58
N LEU A 75 11.70 14.45 11.54
CA LEU A 75 11.48 15.30 12.70
C LEU A 75 9.99 15.31 12.99
N GLY A 76 9.61 15.04 14.23
CA GLY A 76 8.22 15.11 14.67
C GLY A 76 8.05 15.98 15.90
N PHE A 77 6.88 16.60 15.99
CA PHE A 77 6.43 17.35 17.15
C PHE A 77 5.04 16.83 17.53
N ALA A 78 4.85 16.53 18.81
CA ALA A 78 3.56 16.14 19.36
C ALA A 78 3.17 17.06 20.52
N GLU A 79 1.92 17.50 20.52
CA GLU A 79 1.28 18.32 21.53
C GLU A 79 -0.13 17.79 21.79
N GLY A 80 -0.33 17.19 22.97
CA GLY A 80 -1.60 16.57 23.34
C GLY A 80 -2.07 15.55 22.29
N PRO A 81 -3.27 15.70 21.67
CA PRO A 81 -3.78 14.75 20.69
C PRO A 81 -3.19 14.91 19.29
N VAL A 82 -2.34 15.91 19.04
CA VAL A 82 -1.85 16.24 17.70
C VAL A 82 -0.38 15.89 17.57
N GLN A 83 -0.02 15.23 16.46
CA GLN A 83 1.36 14.99 16.06
C GLN A 83 1.57 15.44 14.61
N VAL A 84 2.62 16.22 14.37
CA VAL A 84 3.07 16.64 13.04
C VAL A 84 4.47 16.11 12.80
N GLU A 85 4.67 15.55 11.61
CA GLU A 85 5.93 14.94 11.18
C GLU A 85 6.35 15.53 9.84
N ALA A 86 7.64 15.74 9.66
CA ALA A 86 8.27 16.05 8.39
C ALA A 86 9.45 15.10 8.18
N SER A 87 9.52 14.48 7.01
CA SER A 87 10.56 13.50 6.69
C SER A 87 11.21 13.78 5.36
N THR A 88 12.51 13.48 5.26
CA THR A 88 13.21 13.25 4.00
C THR A 88 13.66 11.80 3.92
N PHE A 89 13.66 11.23 2.72
CA PHE A 89 13.97 9.83 2.48
C PHE A 89 14.41 9.61 1.03
N HIS A 90 15.01 8.46 0.73
CA HIS A 90 15.27 8.05 -0.64
C HIS A 90 14.03 7.32 -1.19
N GLY A 91 13.42 7.88 -2.25
CA GLY A 91 12.11 7.46 -2.75
C GLY A 91 12.10 6.24 -3.67
N ARG A 92 13.28 5.74 -4.06
CA ARG A 92 13.41 4.64 -5.03
C ARG A 92 12.98 3.30 -4.44
N GLU A 93 12.24 2.54 -5.22
CA GLU A 93 11.82 1.20 -4.84
C GLU A 93 13.02 0.24 -4.76
N PRO A 94 13.00 -0.74 -3.85
CA PRO A 94 14.05 -1.75 -3.76
C PRO A 94 14.20 -2.55 -5.05
N ASN A 95 15.44 -2.87 -5.42
CA ASN A 95 15.72 -3.77 -6.54
C ASN A 95 15.42 -5.24 -6.19
N GLU A 96 15.56 -6.14 -7.16
CA GLU A 96 15.30 -7.58 -6.99
C GLU A 96 16.16 -8.29 -5.93
N THR A 97 17.24 -7.65 -5.45
CA THR A 97 18.13 -8.24 -4.44
C THR A 97 17.62 -7.94 -3.03
N ARG A 98 16.86 -8.88 -2.46
CA ARG A 98 16.18 -8.71 -1.17
C ARG A 98 17.07 -8.61 0.08
N TRP A 99 18.39 -8.79 -0.07
CA TRP A 99 19.33 -8.84 1.05
C TRP A 99 20.12 -7.54 1.28
N ASN A 100 19.91 -6.53 0.44
CA ASN A 100 20.59 -5.24 0.57
C ASN A 100 19.74 -4.20 1.30
N ILE A 101 20.38 -3.12 1.74
CA ILE A 101 19.68 -1.88 2.08
C ILE A 101 19.93 -0.90 0.92
N GLY A 102 18.86 -0.27 0.45
CA GLY A 102 18.90 0.67 -0.66
C GLY A 102 19.90 1.80 -0.43
N LYS A 103 20.72 2.06 -1.44
CA LYS A 103 21.70 3.15 -1.45
C LYS A 103 21.11 4.34 -2.16
N GLY A 104 21.29 5.53 -1.61
CA GLY A 104 20.84 6.77 -2.22
C GLY A 104 20.93 7.91 -1.24
N LYS A 105 20.90 9.14 -1.75
CA LYS A 105 20.71 10.30 -0.89
C LYS A 105 19.21 10.47 -0.63
N PRO A 106 18.83 10.96 0.55
CA PRO A 106 17.46 11.41 0.76
C PRO A 106 17.15 12.53 -0.23
N ASP A 107 16.22 12.27 -1.14
CA ASP A 107 15.85 13.15 -2.26
C ASP A 107 14.34 13.41 -2.33
N SER A 108 13.58 12.71 -1.51
CA SER A 108 12.12 12.78 -1.41
C SER A 108 11.72 13.39 -0.07
N PHE A 109 10.52 13.98 -0.01
CA PHE A 109 10.06 14.75 1.15
C PHE A 109 8.58 14.50 1.41
N ALA A 110 8.20 14.41 2.68
CA ALA A 110 6.80 14.24 3.06
C ALA A 110 6.50 14.88 4.42
N THR A 111 5.21 15.15 4.63
CA THR A 111 4.68 15.56 5.92
C THR A 111 3.45 14.75 6.28
N ARG A 112 3.26 14.51 7.58
CA ARG A 112 2.11 13.81 8.13
C ARG A 112 1.57 14.54 9.36
N LEU A 113 0.26 14.68 9.40
CA LEU A 113 -0.51 15.12 10.56
C LEU A 113 -1.29 13.92 11.07
N THR A 114 -1.18 13.63 12.36
CA THR A 114 -1.96 12.61 13.07
C THR A 114 -2.71 13.25 14.22
N ILE A 115 -3.99 12.91 14.39
CA ILE A 115 -4.86 13.44 15.44
C ILE A 115 -5.54 12.29 16.17
N ALA A 116 -5.39 12.23 17.49
CA ALA A 116 -6.19 11.37 18.37
C ALA A 116 -7.53 12.06 18.66
N LEU A 117 -8.55 11.77 17.84
CA LEU A 117 -9.90 12.34 17.96
C LEU A 117 -10.64 11.86 19.21
N ALA A 118 -10.36 10.62 19.63
CA ALA A 118 -10.81 10.03 20.89
C ALA A 118 -9.84 8.92 21.32
N LYS A 119 -10.04 8.34 22.52
CA LYS A 119 -9.22 7.22 23.01
C LYS A 119 -9.21 6.00 22.07
N SER A 120 -10.27 5.83 21.29
CA SER A 120 -10.47 4.74 20.33
C SER A 120 -10.37 5.17 18.87
N LEU A 121 -10.22 6.46 18.57
CA LEU A 121 -10.35 7.00 17.22
C LEU A 121 -9.16 7.90 16.89
N SER A 122 -8.41 7.57 15.85
CA SER A 122 -7.35 8.42 15.30
C SER A 122 -7.58 8.69 13.82
N ALA A 123 -7.12 9.84 13.37
CA ALA A 123 -7.13 10.23 11.98
C ALA A 123 -5.75 10.73 11.56
N GLN A 124 -5.45 10.57 10.28
CA GLN A 124 -4.20 11.01 9.70
C GLN A 124 -4.44 11.61 8.32
N PHE A 125 -3.60 12.59 7.98
CA PHE A 125 -3.46 13.13 6.65
C PHE A 125 -1.98 13.30 6.34
N SER A 126 -1.54 12.93 5.13
CA SER A 126 -0.15 13.16 4.71
C SER A 126 -0.04 13.49 3.24
N THR A 127 1.03 14.19 2.89
CA THR A 127 1.38 14.44 1.50
C THR A 127 2.90 14.47 1.33
N GLY A 128 3.39 14.01 0.18
CA GLY A 128 4.82 13.98 -0.09
C GLY A 128 5.12 13.86 -1.58
N ARG A 129 6.32 14.29 -1.96
CA ARG A 129 6.89 14.09 -3.30
C ARG A 129 7.94 12.99 -3.21
N ILE A 130 7.74 11.95 -4.00
CA ILE A 130 8.61 10.80 -4.18
C ILE A 130 9.30 11.01 -5.53
N ASN A 131 10.62 11.12 -5.52
CA ASN A 131 11.39 11.39 -6.73
C ASN A 131 11.94 10.08 -7.30
N ASN A 132 11.77 9.87 -8.61
CA ASN A 132 12.30 8.72 -9.37
C ASN A 132 12.10 7.36 -8.65
N PRO A 133 10.84 6.99 -8.30
CA PRO A 133 10.55 5.77 -7.55
C PRO A 133 10.95 4.52 -8.35
N GLU A 134 10.74 4.54 -9.66
CA GLU A 134 11.02 3.41 -10.55
C GLU A 134 12.44 3.48 -11.12
N ALA A 135 13.17 2.38 -11.04
CA ALA A 135 14.54 2.30 -11.58
C ALA A 135 14.58 2.38 -13.11
N LEU A 136 13.54 1.85 -13.77
CA LEU A 136 13.43 1.78 -15.24
C LEU A 136 12.67 2.97 -15.83
N ASP A 137 12.14 3.87 -15.00
CA ASP A 137 11.51 5.11 -15.43
C ASP A 137 12.17 6.35 -14.79
N PRO A 138 13.42 6.65 -15.17
CA PRO A 138 14.07 7.87 -14.71
C PRO A 138 13.27 9.08 -15.21
N ASN A 139 13.03 10.05 -14.32
CA ASN A 139 12.17 11.24 -14.47
C ASN A 139 10.68 11.09 -14.15
N LEU A 140 10.24 9.93 -13.65
CA LEU A 140 8.93 9.79 -13.03
C LEU A 140 8.98 10.31 -11.60
N ASP A 141 8.24 11.37 -11.28
CA ASP A 141 8.03 11.81 -9.90
C ASP A 141 6.58 11.54 -9.50
N THR A 142 6.35 11.19 -8.24
CA THR A 142 5.00 10.96 -7.72
C THR A 142 4.71 11.89 -6.54
N VAL A 143 3.64 12.67 -6.62
CA VAL A 143 3.08 13.34 -5.45
C VAL A 143 2.00 12.43 -4.86
N ARG A 144 2.26 11.88 -3.68
CA ARG A 144 1.31 11.05 -2.94
C ARG A 144 0.61 11.87 -1.88
N THR A 145 -0.70 11.71 -1.79
CA THR A 145 -1.53 12.28 -0.73
C THR A 145 -2.41 11.18 -0.15
N THR A 146 -2.50 11.10 1.17
CA THR A 146 -3.31 10.09 1.85
C THR A 146 -4.12 10.69 2.97
N ALA A 147 -5.25 10.06 3.28
CA ALA A 147 -5.99 10.27 4.50
C ALA A 147 -6.45 8.93 5.07
N SER A 148 -6.51 8.82 6.38
CA SER A 148 -6.98 7.60 7.04
C SER A 148 -7.67 7.90 8.35
N VAL A 149 -8.60 7.03 8.72
CA VAL A 149 -9.24 7.00 10.04
C VAL A 149 -9.15 5.57 10.56
N HIS A 150 -8.70 5.43 11.80
CA HIS A 150 -8.57 4.15 12.49
C HIS A 150 -9.42 4.18 13.76
N HIS A 151 -10.20 3.13 13.97
CA HIS A 151 -11.05 2.97 15.13
C HIS A 151 -10.84 1.61 15.79
N ASN A 152 -10.64 1.61 17.10
CA ASN A 152 -10.40 0.41 17.91
C ASN A 152 -11.31 0.40 19.14
N LEU A 153 -12.21 -0.58 19.21
CA LEU A 153 -13.15 -0.76 20.31
C LEU A 153 -12.94 -2.11 20.98
N ARG A 154 -12.84 -2.13 22.31
CA ARG A 154 -12.79 -3.36 23.11
C ARG A 154 -14.11 -3.56 23.84
N PHE A 155 -14.56 -4.81 23.96
CA PHE A 155 -15.73 -5.22 24.73
C PHE A 155 -15.45 -6.53 25.46
N SER A 156 -16.33 -6.95 26.38
CA SER A 156 -16.07 -8.07 27.30
C SER A 156 -15.70 -9.38 26.59
N SER A 157 -16.31 -9.65 25.44
CA SER A 157 -16.14 -10.88 24.67
C SER A 157 -15.21 -10.76 23.46
N GLY A 158 -14.48 -9.64 23.30
CA GLY A 158 -13.60 -9.44 22.15
C GLY A 158 -13.24 -7.98 21.83
N HIS A 159 -12.94 -7.71 20.56
CA HIS A 159 -12.58 -6.37 20.09
C HIS A 159 -12.91 -6.20 18.60
N LEU A 160 -12.99 -4.94 18.18
CA LEU A 160 -13.25 -4.50 16.82
C LEU A 160 -12.16 -3.49 16.43
N SER A 161 -11.56 -3.69 15.26
CA SER A 161 -10.62 -2.77 14.64
C SER A 161 -11.10 -2.46 13.23
N SER A 162 -11.26 -1.18 12.90
CA SER A 162 -11.71 -0.74 11.59
C SER A 162 -10.87 0.42 11.07
N SER A 163 -10.61 0.43 9.76
CA SER A 163 -9.86 1.50 9.08
C SER A 163 -10.55 1.91 7.78
N LEU A 164 -10.67 3.21 7.56
CA LEU A 164 -11.07 3.80 6.28
C LEU A 164 -9.92 4.61 5.72
N ILE A 165 -9.50 4.33 4.49
CA ILE A 165 -8.27 4.86 3.92
C ILE A 165 -8.49 5.30 2.50
N TRP A 166 -7.91 6.44 2.18
CA TRP A 166 -7.80 6.98 0.85
C TRP A 166 -6.34 7.28 0.53
N GLY A 167 -5.89 6.86 -0.64
CA GLY A 167 -4.59 7.19 -1.21
C GLY A 167 -4.76 7.77 -2.61
N ARG A 168 -3.94 8.76 -2.96
CA ARG A 168 -3.86 9.35 -4.29
C ARG A 168 -2.41 9.49 -4.69
N ASN A 169 -2.04 8.89 -5.82
CA ASN A 169 -0.78 9.17 -6.50
C ASN A 169 -1.08 10.12 -7.67
N LYS A 170 -0.30 11.21 -7.75
CA LYS A 170 -0.24 12.09 -8.91
C LYS A 170 1.16 11.95 -9.51
N ASP A 171 1.24 11.17 -10.56
CA ASP A 171 2.46 10.92 -11.30
C ASP A 171 2.75 12.10 -12.23
N LEU A 172 4.02 12.48 -12.32
CA LEU A 172 4.53 13.63 -13.05
C LEU A 172 5.69 13.15 -13.91
N LYS A 173 5.56 13.26 -15.23
CA LYS A 173 6.60 12.86 -16.18
C LYS A 173 6.58 13.77 -17.39
N ASN A 174 7.72 14.38 -17.73
CA ASN A 174 7.90 15.24 -18.91
C ASN A 174 6.79 16.29 -19.11
N GLY A 175 6.34 16.93 -18.02
CA GLY A 175 5.27 17.95 -18.05
C GLY A 175 3.84 17.39 -18.09
N ALA A 176 3.67 16.08 -18.28
CA ALA A 176 2.39 15.41 -18.17
C ALA A 176 2.07 15.00 -16.74
N ARG A 177 0.78 14.75 -16.48
CA ARG A 177 0.30 14.25 -15.18
C ARG A 177 -0.70 13.11 -15.34
N ARG A 178 -0.64 12.15 -14.42
CA ARG A 178 -1.61 11.05 -14.28
C ARG A 178 -2.02 10.92 -12.82
N ILE A 179 -3.26 10.52 -12.56
CA ILE A 179 -3.80 10.44 -11.19
C ILE A 179 -4.41 9.05 -10.99
N PHE A 180 -4.00 8.38 -9.92
CA PHE A 180 -4.64 7.17 -9.42
C PHE A 180 -5.16 7.40 -8.01
N ASN A 181 -6.35 6.90 -7.73
CA ASN A 181 -6.94 6.87 -6.40
C ASN A 181 -7.13 5.43 -5.95
N SER A 182 -7.05 5.26 -4.64
CA SER A 182 -7.29 4.02 -3.94
C SER A 182 -8.16 4.30 -2.74
N TYR A 183 -9.23 3.52 -2.59
CA TYR A 183 -10.12 3.57 -1.44
C TYR A 183 -10.18 2.20 -0.81
N ASN A 184 -10.07 2.15 0.52
CA ASN A 184 -10.01 0.92 1.26
C ASN A 184 -10.78 1.04 2.58
N LEU A 185 -11.67 0.08 2.83
CA LEU A 185 -12.33 -0.15 4.11
C LEU A 185 -11.94 -1.53 4.63
N GLU A 186 -11.36 -1.55 5.81
CA GLU A 186 -10.98 -2.77 6.52
C GLU A 186 -11.71 -2.84 7.86
N VAL A 187 -12.23 -4.01 8.20
CA VAL A 187 -12.80 -4.28 9.51
C VAL A 187 -12.41 -5.68 9.93
N THR A 188 -11.92 -5.82 11.15
CA THR A 188 -11.65 -7.11 11.82
C THR A 188 -12.31 -7.09 13.20
N MET A 189 -13.01 -8.17 13.54
CA MET A 189 -13.66 -8.33 14.84
C MET A 189 -13.33 -9.70 15.42
N ASN A 190 -12.78 -9.71 16.64
CA ASN A 190 -12.77 -10.88 17.50
C ASN A 190 -14.04 -10.90 18.36
N PHE A 191 -14.69 -12.04 18.46
CA PHE A 191 -15.88 -12.22 19.29
C PHE A 191 -15.98 -13.62 19.89
N LEU A 192 -16.64 -13.72 21.04
CA LEU A 192 -16.74 -14.95 21.84
C LEU A 192 -15.36 -15.58 22.06
N HIS A 193 -14.33 -14.74 22.21
CA HIS A 193 -12.91 -15.05 22.44
C HIS A 193 -12.17 -15.84 21.35
N ARG A 194 -12.86 -16.67 20.56
CA ARG A 194 -12.25 -17.62 19.61
C ARG A 194 -12.69 -17.44 18.17
N ASN A 195 -13.59 -16.50 17.89
CA ASN A 195 -14.10 -16.29 16.56
C ASN A 195 -13.59 -14.96 16.02
N TRP A 196 -13.22 -14.96 14.75
CA TRP A 196 -12.79 -13.80 14.03
C TRP A 196 -13.62 -13.67 12.76
N VAL A 197 -14.06 -12.46 12.48
CA VAL A 197 -14.66 -12.11 11.20
C VAL A 197 -13.97 -10.86 10.68
N TRP A 198 -13.72 -10.81 9.38
CA TRP A 198 -13.15 -9.63 8.74
C TRP A 198 -13.79 -9.36 7.39
N THR A 199 -13.77 -8.09 7.00
CA THR A 199 -14.12 -7.65 5.65
C THR A 199 -13.07 -6.68 5.15
N LEU A 200 -12.81 -6.75 3.86
CA LEU A 200 -11.97 -5.81 3.12
C LEU A 200 -12.74 -5.39 1.85
N MET A 201 -12.96 -4.09 1.69
CA MET A 201 -13.59 -3.52 0.50
C MET A 201 -12.64 -2.53 -0.13
N GLU A 202 -12.35 -2.73 -1.41
CA GLU A 202 -11.38 -1.93 -2.15
C GLU A 202 -12.00 -1.37 -3.43
N ASN A 203 -11.59 -0.16 -3.79
CA ASN A 203 -11.89 0.45 -5.07
C ASN A 203 -10.65 1.22 -5.54
N VAL A 204 -9.95 0.67 -6.54
CA VAL A 204 -8.58 1.11 -6.85
C VAL A 204 -8.42 1.34 -8.34
N ASP A 205 -7.97 2.53 -8.72
CA ASP A 205 -7.61 2.83 -10.10
C ASP A 205 -6.40 1.96 -10.53
N ARG A 206 -6.45 1.43 -11.75
CA ARG A 206 -5.40 0.61 -12.37
C ARG A 206 -5.17 1.00 -13.81
N ASP A 207 -4.02 0.61 -14.34
CA ASP A 207 -3.61 0.86 -15.71
C ASP A 207 -3.48 -0.44 -16.53
N ARG A 208 -3.09 -0.26 -17.80
CA ARG A 208 -2.97 -1.33 -18.79
C ARG A 208 -1.90 -2.38 -18.47
N THR A 209 -1.03 -2.17 -17.48
CA THR A 209 -0.04 -3.19 -17.07
C THR A 209 -0.67 -4.50 -16.62
N LEU A 210 -1.95 -4.47 -16.24
CA LEU A 210 -2.70 -5.66 -15.88
C LEU A 210 -3.18 -6.50 -17.07
N LEU A 211 -3.11 -5.96 -18.29
CA LEU A 211 -3.39 -6.69 -19.51
C LEU A 211 -2.16 -7.51 -19.91
N PRO A 212 -2.35 -8.71 -20.48
CA PRO A 212 -1.26 -9.43 -21.12
C PRO A 212 -0.64 -8.50 -22.15
N ILE A 213 0.68 -8.38 -22.12
CA ILE A 213 1.42 -7.78 -23.23
C ILE A 213 1.05 -8.65 -24.43
N PRO A 214 0.33 -8.14 -25.44
CA PRO A 214 0.29 -8.87 -26.69
C PRO A 214 1.76 -8.99 -27.08
N VAL A 215 2.29 -10.21 -27.26
CA VAL A 215 3.53 -10.38 -28.03
C VAL A 215 3.30 -9.53 -29.25
N GLN A 216 3.95 -8.38 -29.33
CA GLN A 216 3.72 -7.42 -30.41
C GLN A 216 3.90 -8.24 -31.68
N PRO A 217 2.83 -8.55 -32.44
CA PRO A 217 3.09 -9.07 -33.76
C PRO A 217 3.82 -7.92 -34.43
N LYS A 218 5.04 -8.19 -34.94
CA LYS A 218 5.75 -7.25 -35.83
C LYS A 218 4.69 -6.51 -36.65
N PRO A 219 4.59 -5.18 -36.59
CA PRO A 219 3.43 -4.49 -37.15
C PRO A 219 3.36 -4.81 -38.64
N SER A 220 2.43 -5.69 -39.01
CA SER A 220 2.15 -6.04 -40.40
C SER A 220 1.24 -5.01 -41.06
N CYS A 221 0.74 -4.04 -40.30
CA CYS A 221 -0.07 -2.96 -40.85
C CYS A 221 0.70 -1.63 -40.88
N ARG A 222 1.51 -1.45 -41.93
CA ARG A 222 2.05 -0.13 -42.33
C ARG A 222 0.99 0.80 -42.92
N LEU A 223 -0.28 0.36 -43.02
CA LEU A 223 -1.33 1.07 -43.77
C LEU A 223 -2.51 1.59 -42.93
N CYS A 224 -2.61 1.27 -41.63
CA CYS A 224 -3.67 1.85 -40.78
C CYS A 224 -3.50 3.38 -40.58
N CYS A 225 -2.32 3.93 -40.85
CA CYS A 225 -2.11 5.39 -40.87
C CYS A 225 -2.50 6.06 -42.19
N VAL A 226 -3.01 5.33 -43.19
CA VAL A 226 -3.26 5.86 -44.56
C VAL A 226 -4.75 5.98 -44.88
N VAL A 227 -5.63 5.23 -44.22
CA VAL A 227 -7.08 5.32 -44.48
C VAL A 227 -7.77 5.96 -43.29
N GLY A 228 -7.70 7.30 -43.27
CA GLY A 228 -8.28 8.15 -42.24
C GLY A 228 -9.79 8.01 -42.14
N PHE A 229 -10.25 7.28 -41.14
CA PHE A 229 -11.47 7.64 -40.43
C PHE A 229 -11.08 8.41 -39.17
N ASP A 230 -10.61 9.62 -39.40
CA ASP A 230 -10.59 10.69 -38.41
C ASP A 230 -12.02 11.24 -38.28
N LEU A 231 -12.57 11.19 -37.07
CA LEU A 231 -13.47 12.22 -36.60
C LEU A 231 -12.70 13.17 -35.69
N ALA A 232 -11.64 13.79 -36.23
CA ALA A 232 -10.91 14.98 -35.73
C ALA A 232 -10.25 14.84 -34.32
N PRO A 233 -9.14 15.56 -34.01
CA PRO A 233 -8.80 16.89 -34.52
C PRO A 233 -7.38 17.09 -35.08
N SER A 234 -7.31 18.25 -35.74
CA SER A 234 -6.20 19.01 -36.29
C SER A 234 -4.81 18.82 -35.67
N LYS A 235 -3.84 18.68 -36.59
CA LYS A 235 -2.48 19.26 -36.59
C LYS A 235 -1.99 19.81 -35.25
N GLU A 236 -1.55 18.91 -34.39
CA GLU A 236 -0.42 19.09 -33.50
C GLU A 236 0.20 17.69 -33.30
N SER A 237 1.51 17.66 -33.11
CA SER A 237 2.37 16.50 -32.86
C SER A 237 1.65 15.22 -32.39
N PHE A 238 1.91 14.09 -33.06
CA PHE A 238 1.61 12.75 -32.52
C PHE A 238 2.13 12.69 -31.08
N THR A 239 1.26 12.86 -30.11
CA THR A 239 1.65 12.91 -28.71
C THR A 239 1.79 11.46 -28.26
N ILE A 240 3.03 10.96 -28.29
CA ILE A 240 3.42 9.75 -27.59
C ILE A 240 2.87 9.86 -26.16
N CYS A 241 2.12 8.85 -25.70
CA CYS A 241 1.63 8.82 -24.32
C CYS A 241 2.82 8.99 -23.37
N PRO A 242 2.86 10.06 -22.53
CA PRO A 242 4.08 10.46 -21.83
C PRO A 242 4.47 9.50 -20.69
N PHE A 243 3.61 8.54 -20.36
CA PHE A 243 3.74 7.57 -19.25
C PHE A 243 4.08 6.14 -19.70
N ASN A 244 4.81 6.01 -20.81
CA ASN A 244 5.33 4.72 -21.22
C ASN A 244 6.37 4.22 -20.18
N HIS A 245 6.19 3.01 -19.66
CA HIS A 245 7.12 2.36 -18.72
C HIS A 245 7.89 1.27 -19.46
N VAL A 246 9.19 1.19 -19.23
CA VAL A 246 10.05 0.11 -19.72
C VAL A 246 10.14 -1.00 -18.69
N ILE A 247 9.68 -2.21 -19.01
CA ILE A 247 9.94 -3.41 -18.21
C ILE A 247 10.97 -4.30 -18.92
N LEU A 248 11.54 -5.28 -18.23
CA LEU A 248 12.32 -6.33 -18.88
C LEU A 248 11.42 -7.53 -19.20
N ASP A 249 11.50 -8.06 -20.42
CA ASP A 249 10.89 -9.35 -20.76
C ASP A 249 11.63 -10.51 -20.06
N PRO A 250 11.09 -11.75 -20.11
CA PRO A 250 11.76 -12.92 -19.51
C PRO A 250 13.19 -13.16 -20.02
N GLU A 251 13.51 -12.69 -21.22
CA GLU A 251 14.83 -12.75 -21.85
C GLU A 251 15.75 -11.58 -21.46
N GLY A 252 15.27 -10.63 -20.65
CA GLY A 252 16.02 -9.45 -20.18
C GLY A 252 16.04 -8.28 -21.16
N THR A 253 15.19 -8.29 -22.17
CA THR A 253 15.05 -7.23 -23.18
C THR A 253 14.11 -6.13 -22.67
N PRO A 254 14.49 -4.85 -22.78
CA PRO A 254 13.59 -3.73 -22.47
C PRO A 254 12.37 -3.71 -23.41
N VAL A 255 11.17 -3.81 -22.84
CA VAL A 255 9.87 -3.69 -23.53
C VAL A 255 9.13 -2.50 -22.97
N THR A 256 8.68 -1.61 -23.85
CA THR A 256 7.86 -0.46 -23.48
C THR A 256 6.39 -0.82 -23.42
N ILE A 257 5.76 -0.57 -22.28
CA ILE A 257 4.33 -0.74 -22.03
C ILE A 257 3.70 0.63 -21.80
N GLU A 258 2.55 0.86 -22.42
CA GLU A 258 1.72 2.02 -22.16
C GLU A 258 0.98 1.81 -20.83
N GLU A 259 1.20 2.67 -19.85
CA GLU A 259 0.47 2.62 -18.57
C GLU A 259 -0.73 3.59 -18.57
N GLU A 260 -1.68 3.40 -19.48
CA GLU A 260 -2.89 4.24 -19.48
C GLU A 260 -3.89 3.75 -18.42
N PRO A 261 -4.59 4.64 -17.69
CA PRO A 261 -5.65 4.23 -16.79
C PRO A 261 -6.74 3.46 -17.53
N ILE A 262 -7.06 2.25 -17.08
CA ILE A 262 -8.10 1.39 -17.68
C ILE A 262 -9.39 1.36 -16.87
N GLY A 263 -9.38 1.94 -15.68
CA GLY A 263 -10.52 2.05 -14.80
C GLY A 263 -10.23 1.48 -13.41
N ARG A 264 -11.29 1.22 -12.66
CA ARG A 264 -11.20 0.79 -11.27
C ARG A 264 -11.49 -0.68 -11.10
N ILE A 265 -10.64 -1.34 -10.32
CA ILE A 265 -10.92 -2.66 -9.76
C ILE A 265 -11.63 -2.46 -8.43
N GLN A 266 -12.76 -3.15 -8.26
CA GLN A 266 -13.41 -3.32 -6.96
C GLN A 266 -13.11 -4.71 -6.44
N ALA A 267 -12.82 -4.84 -5.15
CA ALA A 267 -12.69 -6.13 -4.49
C ALA A 267 -13.49 -6.13 -3.20
N TYR A 268 -14.30 -7.16 -3.00
CA TYR A 268 -15.12 -7.35 -1.79
C TYR A 268 -14.76 -8.69 -1.19
N THR A 269 -14.15 -8.64 -0.01
CA THR A 269 -13.63 -9.78 0.71
C THR A 269 -14.37 -9.94 2.01
N LEU A 270 -14.79 -11.17 2.31
CA LEU A 270 -15.33 -11.57 3.61
C LEU A 270 -14.58 -12.80 4.08
N GLY A 271 -14.18 -12.83 5.34
CA GLY A 271 -13.54 -14.00 5.93
C GLY A 271 -13.97 -14.26 7.36
N TYR A 272 -13.82 -15.51 7.75
CA TYR A 272 -14.11 -16.00 9.08
C TYR A 272 -13.04 -17.00 9.49
N GLU A 273 -12.62 -16.92 10.75
CA GLU A 273 -11.71 -17.89 11.36
C GLU A 273 -12.21 -18.26 12.74
N ARG A 274 -12.09 -19.54 13.06
CA ARG A 274 -12.29 -20.04 14.40
C ARG A 274 -11.00 -20.62 14.95
N GLU A 275 -10.57 -20.07 16.08
CA GLU A 275 -9.55 -20.70 16.91
C GLU A 275 -10.12 -22.00 17.50
N LEU A 276 -9.44 -23.09 17.20
CA LEU A 276 -9.84 -24.42 17.59
C LEU A 276 -9.50 -24.64 19.07
N PRO A 277 -10.35 -25.37 19.82
CA PRO A 277 -10.06 -25.75 21.21
C PRO A 277 -8.95 -26.81 21.33
N VAL A 278 -8.20 -27.07 20.25
CA VAL A 278 -7.13 -28.06 20.17
C VAL A 278 -5.86 -27.30 19.81
N GLY A 279 -4.96 -27.17 20.78
CA GLY A 279 -3.72 -26.44 20.65
C GLY A 279 -2.71 -26.97 21.65
N LEU A 280 -1.44 -26.89 21.30
CA LEU A 280 -0.37 -27.12 22.28
C LEU A 280 -0.37 -25.92 23.24
N SER A 281 0.12 -26.10 24.48
CA SER A 281 0.19 -24.99 25.45
C SER A 281 0.92 -23.75 24.90
N TRP A 282 1.82 -23.94 23.94
CA TRP A 282 2.61 -22.92 23.25
C TRP A 282 2.08 -22.54 21.86
N LEU A 283 0.94 -23.08 21.39
CA LEU A 283 0.45 -22.85 20.02
C LEU A 283 -1.08 -22.95 19.91
N ASN A 284 -1.71 -21.85 19.50
CA ASN A 284 -3.10 -21.84 19.06
C ASN A 284 -3.22 -22.19 17.57
N LEU A 285 -4.22 -22.99 17.22
CA LEU A 285 -4.57 -23.37 15.86
C LEU A 285 -5.89 -22.72 15.47
N GLY A 286 -5.97 -22.09 14.30
CA GLY A 286 -7.20 -21.51 13.76
C GLY A 286 -7.54 -22.09 12.40
N LEU A 287 -8.80 -22.42 12.16
CA LEU A 287 -9.31 -22.81 10.84
C LEU A 287 -10.08 -21.64 10.24
N GLY A 288 -9.65 -21.18 9.07
CA GLY A 288 -10.19 -20.00 8.40
C GLY A 288 -10.67 -20.28 6.97
N VAL A 289 -11.65 -19.50 6.56
CA VAL A 289 -12.15 -19.42 5.19
C VAL A 289 -12.35 -17.97 4.79
N GLN A 290 -12.08 -17.66 3.54
CA GLN A 290 -12.25 -16.33 2.97
C GLN A 290 -12.74 -16.44 1.54
N ALA A 291 -13.61 -15.53 1.14
CA ALA A 291 -14.05 -15.37 -0.22
C ALA A 291 -13.88 -13.92 -0.67
N THR A 292 -13.44 -13.73 -1.91
CA THR A 292 -13.33 -12.42 -2.55
C THR A 292 -14.04 -12.43 -3.89
N THR A 293 -14.79 -11.37 -4.17
CA THR A 293 -15.41 -11.13 -5.48
C THR A 293 -14.89 -9.82 -6.07
N TYR A 294 -14.76 -9.77 -7.39
CA TYR A 294 -14.13 -8.66 -8.08
C TYR A 294 -15.07 -7.98 -9.08
N GLY A 295 -15.08 -6.64 -9.05
CA GLY A 295 -15.63 -5.79 -10.11
C GLY A 295 -14.50 -5.33 -11.00
N LEU A 296 -14.57 -5.65 -12.30
CA LEU A 296 -13.52 -5.33 -13.27
C LEU A 296 -14.02 -4.38 -14.37
N PRO A 297 -13.17 -3.45 -14.85
CA PRO A 297 -13.46 -2.68 -16.06
C PRO A 297 -13.55 -3.60 -17.29
N PRO A 298 -14.30 -3.24 -18.33
CA PRO A 298 -14.54 -4.09 -19.50
C PRO A 298 -13.28 -4.68 -20.14
N GLN A 299 -12.20 -3.90 -20.19
CA GLN A 299 -10.92 -4.27 -20.77
C GLN A 299 -10.28 -5.47 -20.05
N LEU A 300 -10.47 -5.61 -18.74
CA LEU A 300 -9.93 -6.72 -17.95
C LEU A 300 -10.80 -7.98 -18.01
N LYS A 301 -12.10 -7.87 -18.38
CA LYS A 301 -13.02 -9.02 -18.38
C LYS A 301 -12.66 -10.08 -19.42
N THR A 302 -11.99 -9.70 -20.50
CA THR A 302 -11.50 -10.62 -21.54
C THR A 302 -10.39 -11.53 -21.03
N VAL A 303 -9.61 -11.07 -20.06
CA VAL A 303 -8.45 -11.77 -19.50
C VAL A 303 -8.84 -12.51 -18.21
N TYR A 304 -9.58 -11.85 -17.32
CA TYR A 304 -9.87 -12.33 -15.96
C TYR A 304 -11.30 -12.86 -15.79
N GLY A 305 -12.12 -12.82 -16.83
CA GLY A 305 -13.53 -13.22 -16.80
C GLY A 305 -14.48 -12.11 -16.33
N ALA A 306 -15.78 -12.31 -16.55
CA ALA A 306 -16.78 -11.29 -16.31
C ALA A 306 -17.10 -11.04 -14.81
N ARG A 307 -16.92 -12.07 -13.97
CA ARG A 307 -17.19 -12.05 -12.53
C ARG A 307 -16.17 -12.95 -11.80
N PRO A 308 -14.90 -12.54 -11.73
CA PRO A 308 -13.90 -13.33 -11.04
C PRO A 308 -14.22 -13.39 -9.54
N SER A 309 -13.97 -14.55 -8.94
CA SER A 309 -14.08 -14.78 -7.51
C SER A 309 -13.03 -15.78 -7.06
N THR A 310 -12.56 -15.62 -5.83
CA THR A 310 -11.58 -16.51 -5.20
C THR A 310 -12.12 -16.96 -3.85
N VAL A 311 -11.77 -18.20 -3.47
CA VAL A 311 -12.05 -18.76 -2.14
C VAL A 311 -10.75 -19.36 -1.63
N VAL A 312 -10.40 -19.06 -0.39
CA VAL A 312 -9.21 -19.59 0.28
C VAL A 312 -9.65 -20.23 1.59
N VAL A 313 -9.18 -21.44 1.83
CA VAL A 313 -9.25 -22.11 3.14
C VAL A 313 -7.84 -22.21 3.66
N PHE A 314 -7.64 -21.87 4.93
CA PHE A 314 -6.31 -21.83 5.53
C PHE A 314 -6.32 -22.30 6.98
N LEU A 315 -5.14 -22.73 7.43
CA LEU A 315 -4.84 -23.00 8.84
C LEU A 315 -3.92 -21.88 9.34
N ARG A 316 -4.28 -21.27 10.47
CA ARG A 316 -3.44 -20.27 11.15
C ARG A 316 -2.77 -20.88 12.37
N LEU A 317 -1.47 -20.63 12.50
CA LEU A 317 -0.65 -21.03 13.64
C LEU A 317 -0.28 -19.77 14.42
N ARG A 318 -0.74 -19.64 15.66
CA ARG A 318 -0.41 -18.51 16.55
C ARG A 318 0.38 -19.02 17.76
N PRO A 319 1.70 -18.80 17.84
CA PRO A 319 2.46 -19.16 19.02
C PRO A 319 1.92 -18.45 20.28
N ASN A 320 1.63 -19.22 21.31
CA ASN A 320 1.28 -18.73 22.64
C ASN A 320 2.58 -18.43 23.40
N GLY A 321 2.85 -17.15 23.59
CA GLY A 321 4.01 -16.67 24.33
C GLY A 321 3.80 -15.21 24.72
N ASN A 322 4.63 -14.71 25.64
CA ASN A 322 4.55 -13.36 26.23
C ASN A 322 4.82 -12.19 25.25
N LEU A 323 4.45 -12.33 23.97
CA LEU A 323 4.41 -11.25 22.98
C LEU A 323 3.50 -10.10 23.41
N SER A 324 2.51 -10.35 24.27
CA SER A 324 1.70 -9.28 24.86
C SER A 324 2.49 -8.37 25.80
N GLU A 325 3.51 -8.86 26.52
CA GLU A 325 4.39 -8.00 27.33
C GLU A 325 5.33 -7.19 26.42
N HIS A 326 5.85 -7.80 25.36
CA HIS A 326 6.69 -7.09 24.38
C HIS A 326 5.91 -6.02 23.59
N MET A 327 4.67 -6.31 23.18
CA MET A 327 3.79 -5.32 22.54
C MET A 327 3.26 -4.27 23.52
N LYS A 328 3.03 -4.60 24.80
CA LYS A 328 2.71 -3.61 25.83
C LYS A 328 3.89 -2.66 26.06
N LEU A 329 5.13 -3.15 26.07
CA LEU A 329 6.33 -2.32 26.15
C LEU A 329 6.46 -1.38 24.94
N MET A 330 6.11 -1.85 23.74
CA MET A 330 6.10 -1.03 22.51
C MET A 330 4.94 0.00 22.46
N HIS A 331 3.88 -0.18 23.25
CA HIS A 331 2.71 0.71 23.32
C HIS A 331 2.57 1.48 24.65
N GLN A 332 3.55 1.38 25.55
CA GLN A 332 3.58 2.09 26.84
C GLN A 332 4.17 3.50 26.76
N HIS A 333 4.60 3.94 25.59
CA HIS A 333 4.79 5.37 25.32
C HIS A 333 3.48 5.93 24.77
N LYS A 334 2.53 6.16 25.68
CA LYS A 334 1.37 7.03 25.47
C LYS A 334 1.58 8.35 26.17
#